data_AF-A0A5N7A5J8-F1
#
_entry.id   AF-A0A5N7A5J8-F1
#
_cell.length_a   1.000
_cell.length_b   1.000
_cell.length_c   1.000
_cell.angle_alpha   90.00
_cell.angle_beta   90.00
_cell.angle_gamma   90.00
#
_symmetry.space_group_name_H-M   'P 1'
#
loop_
_entity.id
_entity.type
_entity.pdbx_description
1 polymer ?
#
loop_
_entity_poly.entity_id
_entity_poly.type
_entity_poly.pdbx_seq_one_letter_code
_entity_poly.pdbx_strand_id
1 'polypeptide(L)'
;MQLKMGFDILREINEKTRQHKGRLFNGHLLDSFYVENGSRKHLALAFEPLREPLWLYRERFVEHVIPSSVLKIILQMILHGLGLSPHSECHIIHTDLKPDNIMVKIEDPSILEDSAKHEYTKLFKDVDPLRDQEYNEPNHLAHIESLLGSPPKDILARGKGSGLFYTSDVELVRRQHSSLKV
;
A
#
# COMPACT_ATOMS: atom_id res chain seq x y z
N MET A 1 -15.71 -7.05 -17.66
CA MET A 1 -15.44 -6.45 -18.99
C MET A 1 -14.69 -5.12 -18.88
N GLN A 2 -15.15 -4.16 -18.07
CA GLN A 2 -14.50 -2.85 -17.88
C GLN A 2 -13.05 -2.91 -17.33
N LEU A 3 -12.78 -3.68 -16.27
CA LEU A 3 -11.42 -3.77 -15.70
C LEU A 3 -10.38 -4.38 -16.64
N LYS A 4 -10.79 -5.33 -17.51
CA LYS A 4 -9.90 -5.97 -18.47
C LYS A 4 -9.48 -5.00 -19.58
N MET A 5 -10.43 -4.20 -20.08
CA MET A 5 -10.17 -3.14 -21.05
C MET A 5 -9.26 -2.05 -20.47
N GLY A 6 -9.51 -1.62 -19.24
CA GLY A 6 -8.64 -0.67 -18.54
C GLY A 6 -7.22 -1.20 -18.34
N PHE A 7 -7.08 -2.50 -18.00
CA PHE A 7 -5.79 -3.16 -17.88
C PHE A 7 -5.01 -3.21 -19.20
N ASP A 8 -5.67 -3.57 -20.31
CA ASP A 8 -5.02 -3.62 -21.62
C ASP A 8 -4.49 -2.24 -22.06
N ILE A 9 -5.27 -1.18 -21.81
CA ILE A 9 -4.88 0.23 -22.05
C ILE A 9 -3.66 0.61 -21.19
N LEU A 10 -3.70 0.28 -19.89
CA LEU A 10 -2.59 0.58 -18.97
C LEU A 10 -1.30 -0.13 -19.38
N ARG A 11 -1.38 -1.39 -19.82
CA ARG A 11 -0.23 -2.15 -20.32
C ARG A 11 0.35 -1.49 -21.58
N GLU A 12 -0.51 -1.12 -22.53
CA GLU A 12 -0.07 -0.45 -23.76
C GLU A 12 0.63 0.88 -23.49
N ILE A 13 0.08 1.71 -22.59
CA ILE A 13 0.72 2.96 -22.15
C ILE A 13 2.08 2.66 -21.53
N ASN A 14 2.17 1.69 -20.61
CA ASN A 14 3.40 1.38 -19.89
C ASN A 14 4.50 0.85 -20.83
N GLU A 15 4.14 0.07 -21.85
CA GLU A 15 5.08 -0.46 -22.84
C GLU A 15 5.59 0.61 -23.81
N LYS A 16 4.68 1.43 -24.36
CA LYS A 16 5.04 2.44 -25.37
C LYS A 16 5.77 3.64 -24.76
N THR A 17 5.45 4.02 -23.53
CA THR A 17 6.10 5.19 -22.89
C THR A 17 7.44 4.88 -22.22
N ARG A 18 7.98 3.64 -22.27
CA ARG A 18 9.21 3.24 -21.54
C ARG A 18 10.41 4.16 -21.75
N GLN A 19 10.55 4.74 -22.93
CA GLN A 19 11.70 5.59 -23.30
C GLN A 19 11.36 7.09 -23.30
N HIS A 20 10.14 7.48 -22.97
CA HIS A 20 9.71 8.86 -23.12
C HIS A 20 9.78 9.69 -21.83
N LYS A 21 10.13 10.98 -21.95
CA LYS A 21 10.22 11.92 -20.81
C LYS A 21 8.89 12.14 -20.08
N GLY A 22 7.78 12.08 -20.81
CA GLY A 22 6.41 12.15 -20.32
C GLY A 22 5.99 10.96 -19.46
N ARG A 23 6.76 9.86 -19.49
CA ARG A 23 6.56 8.69 -18.62
C ARG A 23 6.49 9.09 -17.15
N LEU A 24 7.30 10.06 -16.73
CA LEU A 24 7.40 10.51 -15.35
C LEU A 24 6.08 11.06 -14.79
N PHE A 25 5.15 11.46 -15.66
CA PHE A 25 3.86 12.06 -15.29
C PHE A 25 2.67 11.11 -15.45
N ASN A 26 2.90 9.85 -15.84
CA ASN A 26 1.89 8.81 -15.94
C ASN A 26 1.96 7.88 -14.73
N GLY A 27 0.81 7.40 -14.25
CA GLY A 27 0.78 6.38 -13.20
C GLY A 27 1.39 5.07 -13.68
N HIS A 28 2.38 4.56 -12.94
CA HIS A 28 3.06 3.31 -13.29
C HIS A 28 2.34 2.09 -12.73
N LEU A 29 1.83 1.25 -13.63
CA LEU A 29 1.46 -0.12 -13.31
C LEU A 29 2.76 -0.92 -13.09
N LEU A 30 2.97 -1.36 -11.84
CA LEU A 30 4.14 -2.12 -11.42
C LEU A 30 3.95 -3.62 -11.65
N ASP A 31 2.77 -4.13 -11.29
CA ASP A 31 2.44 -5.55 -11.40
C ASP A 31 0.92 -5.76 -11.55
N SER A 32 0.54 -6.93 -12.02
CA SER A 32 -0.84 -7.39 -12.09
C SER A 32 -0.92 -8.88 -11.80
N PHE A 33 -1.76 -9.27 -10.85
CA PHE A 33 -1.90 -10.66 -10.43
C PHE A 33 -3.35 -10.99 -10.08
N TYR A 34 -3.67 -12.27 -9.92
CA TYR A 34 -4.99 -12.72 -9.52
C TYR A 34 -5.02 -13.05 -8.04
N VAL A 35 -6.01 -12.52 -7.33
CA VAL A 35 -6.32 -12.89 -5.95
C VAL A 35 -7.54 -13.81 -5.97
N GLU A 36 -7.41 -14.97 -5.33
CA GLU A 36 -8.48 -15.96 -5.22
C GLU A 36 -9.23 -15.76 -3.90
N ASN A 37 -10.56 -15.68 -3.97
CA ASN A 37 -11.44 -15.69 -2.80
C ASN A 37 -12.58 -16.69 -3.04
N GLY A 38 -12.47 -17.86 -2.40
CA GLY A 38 -13.33 -19.01 -2.69
C GLY A 38 -13.25 -19.40 -4.17
N SER A 39 -14.40 -19.45 -4.85
CA SER A 39 -14.47 -19.78 -6.29
C SER A 39 -14.26 -18.59 -7.24
N ARG A 40 -13.98 -17.39 -6.72
CA ARG A 40 -13.84 -16.17 -7.54
C ARG A 40 -12.36 -15.77 -7.66
N LYS A 41 -11.95 -15.40 -8.86
CA LYS A 41 -10.64 -14.77 -9.12
C LYS A 41 -10.83 -13.29 -9.42
N HIS A 42 -10.08 -12.45 -8.72
CA HIS A 42 -10.10 -11.01 -8.88
C HIS A 42 -8.76 -10.54 -9.44
N LEU A 43 -8.77 -9.78 -10.54
CA LEU A 43 -7.56 -9.14 -11.05
C LEU A 43 -7.19 -7.97 -10.12
N ALA A 44 -6.03 -8.05 -9.50
CA ALA A 44 -5.42 -6.99 -8.72
C ALA A 44 -4.34 -6.28 -9.57
N LEU A 45 -4.29 -4.96 -9.47
CA LEU A 45 -3.33 -4.10 -10.15
C LEU A 45 -2.52 -3.36 -9.09
N ALA A 46 -1.20 -3.49 -9.13
CA ALA A 46 -0.29 -2.81 -8.24
C ALA A 46 0.31 -1.60 -8.95
N PHE A 47 0.16 -0.41 -8.37
CA PHE A 47 0.71 0.84 -8.89
C PHE A 47 1.77 1.40 -7.96
N GLU A 48 2.58 2.33 -8.48
CA GLU A 48 3.37 3.18 -7.59
C GLU A 48 2.44 3.93 -6.62
N PRO A 49 2.81 4.06 -5.34
CA PRO A 49 2.02 4.81 -4.38
C PRO A 49 1.98 6.29 -4.77
N LEU A 50 0.78 6.85 -4.79
CA LEU A 50 0.50 8.26 -5.08
C LEU A 50 -0.19 8.88 -3.86
N ARG A 51 -0.18 10.21 -3.77
CA ARG A 51 -0.84 10.97 -2.70
C ARG A 51 -2.33 11.14 -3.03
N GLU A 52 -2.93 12.20 -2.50
CA GLU A 52 -4.29 12.58 -2.84
C GLU A 52 -4.49 13.00 -4.32
N PRO A 53 -5.73 12.86 -4.84
CA PRO A 53 -6.13 13.47 -6.09
C PRO A 53 -6.16 15.00 -5.99
N LEU A 54 -6.08 15.67 -7.15
CA LEU A 54 -5.94 17.12 -7.25
C LEU A 54 -7.13 17.88 -6.64
N TRP A 55 -8.34 17.31 -6.68
CA TRP A 55 -9.51 17.92 -6.02
C TRP A 55 -9.37 18.02 -4.51
N LEU A 56 -8.64 17.11 -3.88
CA LEU A 56 -8.38 17.13 -2.44
C LEU A 56 -7.09 17.92 -2.15
N TYR A 57 -6.11 17.86 -3.04
CA TYR A 57 -4.87 18.63 -2.93
C TYR A 57 -5.10 20.15 -2.82
N ARG A 58 -6.14 20.68 -3.49
CA ARG A 58 -6.49 22.10 -3.39
C ARG A 58 -6.78 22.56 -1.95
N GLU A 59 -7.19 21.65 -1.07
CA GLU A 59 -7.54 21.98 0.31
C GLU A 59 -6.33 22.47 1.13
N ARG A 60 -5.10 22.20 0.66
CA ARG A 60 -3.86 22.66 1.30
C ARG A 60 -3.58 24.15 1.11
N PHE A 61 -4.31 24.82 0.22
CA PHE A 61 -4.12 26.23 -0.07
C PHE A 61 -5.17 27.09 0.63
N VAL A 62 -4.81 28.36 0.87
CA VAL A 62 -5.71 29.36 1.43
C VAL A 62 -6.97 29.46 0.56
N GLU A 63 -8.14 29.47 1.20
CA GLU A 63 -9.46 29.46 0.55
C GLU A 63 -9.70 28.27 -0.40
N HIS A 64 -8.92 27.20 -0.27
CA HIS A 64 -8.95 26.04 -1.15
C HIS A 64 -8.70 26.39 -2.62
N VAL A 65 -7.90 27.42 -2.90
CA VAL A 65 -7.56 27.87 -4.26
C VAL A 65 -6.09 27.63 -4.56
N ILE A 66 -5.80 26.83 -5.60
CA ILE A 66 -4.43 26.61 -6.06
C ILE A 66 -3.90 27.91 -6.67
N PRO A 67 -2.77 28.47 -6.19
CA PRO A 67 -2.19 29.67 -6.76
C PRO A 67 -1.86 29.50 -8.24
N SER A 68 -2.04 30.55 -9.04
CA SER A 68 -1.82 30.51 -10.50
C SER A 68 -0.42 30.02 -10.88
N SER A 69 0.60 30.38 -10.11
CA SER A 69 1.98 29.90 -10.30
C SER A 69 2.09 28.38 -10.22
N VAL A 70 1.45 27.78 -9.22
CA VAL A 70 1.42 26.32 -9.01
C VAL A 70 0.54 25.65 -10.07
N LEU A 71 -0.63 26.21 -10.36
CA LEU A 71 -1.54 25.67 -11.36
C LEU A 71 -0.88 25.61 -12.75
N LYS A 72 -0.10 26.62 -13.13
CA LYS A 72 0.66 26.62 -14.39
C LYS A 72 1.63 25.44 -14.47
N ILE A 73 2.32 25.11 -13.38
CA ILE A 73 3.25 23.97 -13.32
C ILE A 73 2.45 22.65 -13.44
N ILE A 74 1.35 22.52 -12.70
CA ILE A 74 0.49 21.34 -12.76
C ILE A 74 -0.06 21.13 -14.17
N LEU A 75 -0.56 22.19 -14.82
CA LEU A 75 -1.03 22.14 -16.20
C LEU A 75 0.09 21.75 -17.17
N GLN A 76 1.31 22.26 -16.99
CA GLN A 76 2.45 21.82 -17.79
C GLN A 76 2.72 20.33 -17.59
N MET A 77 2.73 19.82 -16.36
CA MET A 77 2.93 18.39 -16.09
C MET A 77 1.84 17.53 -16.72
N ILE A 78 0.57 17.93 -16.61
CA ILE A 78 -0.57 17.28 -17.26
C ILE A 78 -0.37 17.26 -18.77
N LEU A 79 -0.01 18.39 -19.38
CA LEU A 79 0.24 18.48 -20.82
C LEU A 79 1.47 17.66 -21.25
N HIS A 80 2.49 17.49 -20.41
CA HIS A 80 3.62 16.60 -20.70
C HIS A 80 3.21 15.12 -20.62
N GLY A 81 2.37 14.76 -19.64
CA GLY A 81 1.80 13.41 -19.51
C GLY A 81 0.85 13.06 -20.65
N LEU A 82 0.01 14.02 -21.08
CA LEU A 82 -0.96 13.85 -22.17
C LEU A 82 -0.36 14.03 -23.57
N GLY A 83 0.55 14.99 -23.74
CA GLY A 83 0.75 15.67 -25.02
C GLY A 83 2.15 15.61 -25.63
N LEU A 84 3.19 15.18 -24.92
CA LEU A 84 4.55 15.14 -25.52
C LEU A 84 5.07 13.75 -25.88
N SER A 85 4.28 12.67 -25.72
CA SER A 85 4.54 11.38 -26.40
C SER A 85 3.40 10.40 -26.65
N PRO A 86 2.22 10.46 -26.02
CA PRO A 86 1.24 9.40 -26.27
C PRO A 86 0.31 9.64 -27.47
N HIS A 87 -0.02 10.89 -27.83
CA HIS A 87 -0.97 11.12 -28.93
C HIS A 87 -0.44 10.69 -30.32
N SER A 88 0.89 10.62 -30.50
CA SER A 88 1.52 10.14 -31.75
C SER A 88 1.84 8.64 -31.77
N GLU A 89 1.90 7.95 -30.62
CA GLU A 89 2.35 6.55 -30.54
C GLU A 89 1.32 5.58 -29.94
N CYS A 90 0.54 6.02 -28.95
CA CYS A 90 -0.52 5.23 -28.32
C CYS A 90 -1.89 5.48 -28.96
N HIS A 91 -2.14 6.69 -29.46
CA HIS A 91 -3.48 7.11 -29.93
C HIS A 91 -4.61 6.91 -28.90
N ILE A 92 -4.27 6.98 -27.60
CA ILE A 92 -5.22 6.82 -26.49
C ILE A 92 -5.72 8.21 -26.08
N ILE A 93 -7.05 8.33 -25.92
CA ILE A 93 -7.71 9.51 -25.39
C ILE A 93 -8.21 9.16 -23.99
N HIS A 94 -7.79 9.92 -22.96
CA HIS A 94 -8.22 9.66 -21.57
C HIS A 94 -9.74 9.82 -21.39
N THR A 95 -10.38 10.70 -22.16
CA THR A 95 -11.83 11.03 -22.20
C THR A 95 -12.45 11.57 -20.89
N ASP A 96 -11.84 11.34 -19.73
CA ASP A 96 -12.32 11.76 -18.42
C ASP A 96 -11.23 12.54 -17.65
N LEU A 97 -10.69 13.60 -18.25
CA LEU A 97 -9.68 14.43 -17.61
C LEU A 97 -10.34 15.39 -16.62
N LYS A 98 -10.26 15.07 -15.33
CA LYS A 98 -10.81 15.86 -14.23
C LYS A 98 -9.90 15.79 -12.99
N PRO A 99 -10.01 16.73 -12.04
CA PRO A 99 -9.17 16.76 -10.84
C PRO A 99 -9.20 15.46 -10.00
N ASP A 100 -10.28 14.69 -10.07
CA ASP A 100 -10.45 13.37 -9.45
C ASP A 100 -9.51 12.30 -10.01
N ASN A 101 -9.15 12.42 -11.28
CA ASN A 101 -8.33 11.45 -11.98
C ASN A 101 -6.86 11.90 -12.11
N ILE A 102 -6.50 13.03 -11.49
CA ILE A 102 -5.12 13.55 -11.48
C ILE A 102 -4.57 13.38 -10.08
N MET A 103 -3.65 12.44 -9.92
CA MET A 103 -3.03 12.11 -8.63
C MET A 103 -1.72 12.87 -8.44
N VAL A 104 -1.47 13.35 -7.23
CA VAL A 104 -0.21 14.03 -6.88
C VAL A 104 0.84 12.98 -6.54
N LYS A 105 2.05 13.10 -7.09
CA LYS A 105 3.17 12.20 -6.76
C LYS A 105 3.68 12.43 -5.34
N ILE A 106 4.20 11.35 -4.75
CA ILE A 106 4.99 11.44 -3.53
C ILE A 106 6.35 12.01 -3.90
N GLU A 107 6.76 13.09 -3.22
CA GLU A 107 8.03 13.78 -3.47
C GLU A 107 9.20 13.04 -2.81
N ASP A 108 8.99 12.60 -1.57
CA ASP A 108 9.97 11.88 -0.77
C ASP A 108 9.47 10.46 -0.48
N PRO A 109 10.01 9.43 -1.14
CA PRO A 109 9.61 8.04 -0.92
C PRO A 109 9.88 7.53 0.50
N SER A 110 10.79 8.17 1.26
CA SER A 110 11.11 7.73 2.64
C SER A 110 9.89 7.78 3.56
N ILE A 111 8.93 8.67 3.27
CA ILE A 111 7.67 8.76 4.03
C ILE A 111 6.88 7.45 3.97
N LEU A 112 7.02 6.68 2.90
CA LEU A 112 6.33 5.40 2.74
C LEU A 112 6.97 4.32 3.61
N GLU A 113 8.31 4.29 3.66
CA GLU A 113 9.00 3.38 4.56
C GLU A 113 8.68 3.70 6.01
N ASP A 114 8.69 4.98 6.37
CA ASP A 114 8.37 5.41 7.72
C ASP A 114 6.91 5.10 8.03
N SER A 115 5.97 5.39 7.12
CA SER A 115 4.56 5.04 7.32
C SER A 115 4.37 3.52 7.47
N ALA A 116 5.00 2.71 6.63
CA ALA A 116 4.94 1.25 6.72
C ALA A 116 5.54 0.74 8.05
N LYS A 117 6.68 1.29 8.48
CA LYS A 117 7.29 0.99 9.77
C LYS A 117 6.37 1.39 10.93
N HIS A 118 5.73 2.55 10.86
CA HIS A 118 4.80 3.03 11.89
C HIS A 118 3.51 2.19 11.95
N GLU A 119 2.94 1.83 10.80
CA GLU A 119 1.77 0.96 10.71
C GLU A 119 2.10 -0.43 11.28
N TYR A 120 3.19 -1.04 10.80
CA TYR A 120 3.71 -2.29 11.36
C TYR A 120 3.92 -2.17 12.88
N THR A 121 4.57 -1.11 13.33
CA THR A 121 4.83 -0.88 14.76
C THR A 121 3.53 -0.76 15.57
N LYS A 122 2.51 -0.07 15.07
CA LYS A 122 1.22 0.08 15.76
C LYS A 122 0.41 -1.21 15.81
N LEU A 123 0.52 -2.05 14.78
CA LEU A 123 -0.15 -3.35 14.71
C LEU A 123 0.52 -4.41 15.58
N PHE A 124 1.83 -4.27 15.83
CA PHE A 124 2.67 -5.36 16.31
C PHE A 124 3.54 -5.00 17.53
N LYS A 125 3.39 -3.83 18.15
CA LYS A 125 3.99 -3.54 19.47
C LYS A 125 2.92 -3.56 20.56
N ASP A 126 2.57 -4.76 21.01
CA ASP A 126 2.00 -4.91 22.34
C ASP A 126 3.12 -4.70 23.37
N VAL A 127 3.12 -3.52 23.98
CA VAL A 127 4.06 -3.14 25.04
C VAL A 127 3.55 -3.71 26.36
N ASP A 128 4.42 -4.35 27.13
CA ASP A 128 4.11 -4.79 28.49
C ASP A 128 3.87 -3.56 29.39
N PRO A 129 2.66 -3.34 29.94
CA PRO A 129 2.38 -2.17 30.76
C PRO A 129 3.15 -2.14 32.09
N LEU A 130 3.82 -3.24 32.47
CA LEU A 130 4.61 -3.36 33.70
C LEU A 130 6.12 -3.26 33.47
N ARG A 131 6.59 -3.40 32.23
CA ARG A 131 8.01 -3.36 31.86
C ARG A 131 8.19 -2.37 30.73
N ASP A 132 8.67 -1.19 31.09
CA ASP A 132 8.81 -0.02 30.23
C ASP A 132 9.40 -0.39 28.84
N GLN A 133 8.58 -0.29 27.80
CA GLN A 133 8.97 -0.29 26.38
C GLN A 133 9.63 -1.57 25.80
N GLU A 134 9.64 -2.70 26.51
CA GLU A 134 10.14 -3.96 25.95
C GLU A 134 9.05 -4.72 25.18
N TYR A 135 9.44 -5.27 24.02
CA TYR A 135 8.61 -6.10 23.17
C TYR A 135 8.20 -7.41 23.87
N ASN A 136 6.90 -7.69 23.94
CA ASN A 136 6.38 -8.89 24.58
C ASN A 136 5.92 -9.92 23.53
N GLU A 137 6.81 -10.85 23.20
CA GLU A 137 6.60 -11.94 22.22
C GLU A 137 5.28 -12.73 22.45
N PRO A 138 4.96 -13.21 23.68
CA PRO A 138 3.68 -13.88 23.94
C PRO A 138 2.43 -13.04 23.68
N ASN A 139 2.42 -11.78 24.10
CA ASN A 139 1.26 -10.90 23.90
C ASN A 139 1.02 -10.62 22.41
N HIS A 140 2.10 -10.33 21.69
CA HIS A 140 2.05 -10.12 20.25
C HIS A 140 1.49 -11.35 19.51
N LEU A 141 1.97 -12.56 19.86
CA LEU A 141 1.47 -13.79 19.24
C LEU A 141 -0.04 -13.99 19.51
N ALA A 142 -0.50 -13.67 20.73
CA ALA A 142 -1.93 -13.69 21.05
C ALA A 142 -2.73 -12.66 20.22
N HIS A 143 -2.16 -11.49 19.94
CA HIS A 143 -2.78 -10.49 19.06
C HIS A 143 -2.91 -10.99 17.62
N ILE A 144 -1.84 -11.61 17.08
CA ILE A 144 -1.87 -12.24 15.75
C ILE A 144 -2.97 -13.32 15.68
N GLU A 145 -3.08 -14.19 16.69
CA GLU A 145 -4.14 -15.19 16.75
C GLU A 145 -5.54 -14.58 16.79
N SER A 146 -5.72 -13.46 17.50
CA SER A 146 -7.02 -12.77 17.56
C SER A 146 -7.45 -12.23 16.20
N LEU A 147 -6.50 -11.86 15.34
CA LEU A 147 -6.75 -11.31 14.01
C LEU A 147 -6.90 -12.41 12.94
N LEU A 148 -6.06 -13.44 12.97
CA LEU A 148 -5.95 -14.44 11.90
C LEU A 148 -6.55 -15.81 12.25
N GLY A 149 -6.87 -16.03 13.53
CA GLY A 149 -7.24 -17.34 14.08
C GLY A 149 -6.01 -18.19 14.44
N SER A 150 -6.28 -19.36 15.02
CA SER A 150 -5.22 -20.28 15.46
C SER A 150 -4.31 -20.70 14.30
N PRO A 151 -2.99 -20.76 14.51
CA PRO A 151 -2.04 -21.10 13.47
C PRO A 151 -2.21 -22.57 13.02
N PRO A 152 -2.05 -22.87 11.72
CA PRO A 152 -2.06 -24.23 11.21
C PRO A 152 -1.02 -25.14 11.88
N LYS A 153 -1.42 -26.39 12.18
CA LYS A 153 -0.59 -27.39 12.89
C LYS A 153 0.73 -27.70 12.18
N ASP A 154 0.72 -27.69 10.85
CA ASP A 154 1.88 -27.95 10.02
C ASP A 154 2.91 -26.81 10.06
N ILE A 155 2.47 -25.57 10.30
CA ILE A 155 3.35 -24.42 10.52
C ILE A 155 4.01 -24.55 11.90
N LEU A 156 3.22 -24.88 12.93
CA LEU A 156 3.75 -25.10 14.28
C LEU A 156 4.76 -26.25 14.35
N ALA A 157 4.50 -27.37 13.68
CA ALA A 157 5.40 -28.52 13.66
C ALA A 157 6.78 -28.23 13.02
N ARG A 158 6.84 -27.24 12.11
CA ARG A 158 8.08 -26.83 11.43
C ARG A 158 8.82 -25.71 12.15
N GLY A 159 8.14 -24.95 13.00
CA GLY A 159 8.71 -23.82 13.72
C GLY A 159 9.67 -24.25 14.82
N LYS A 160 10.94 -23.83 14.73
CA LYS A 160 11.97 -24.11 15.76
C LYS A 160 11.62 -23.57 17.15
N GLY A 161 10.81 -22.52 17.22
CA GLY A 161 10.39 -21.86 18.47
C GLY A 161 8.98 -22.23 18.93
N SER A 162 8.23 -23.07 18.20
CA SER A 162 6.81 -23.31 18.49
C SER A 162 6.58 -23.86 19.90
N GLY A 163 7.47 -24.73 20.38
CA GLY A 163 7.38 -25.30 21.74
C GLY A 163 7.61 -24.30 22.88
N LEU A 164 8.06 -23.07 22.58
CA LEU A 164 8.19 -22.00 23.58
C LEU A 164 6.87 -21.26 23.83
N PHE A 165 5.96 -21.28 22.85
CA PHE A 165 4.76 -20.46 22.83
C PHE A 165 3.47 -21.26 22.69
N TYR A 166 3.52 -22.51 22.24
CA TYR A 166 2.35 -23.35 22.00
C TYR A 166 2.44 -24.69 22.72
N THR A 167 1.33 -25.13 23.30
CA THR A 167 1.17 -26.48 23.85
C THR A 167 1.05 -27.52 22.72
N SER A 168 1.11 -28.80 23.08
CA SER A 168 0.81 -29.91 22.16
C SER A 168 -0.59 -29.81 21.53
N ASP A 169 -1.51 -29.14 22.21
CA ASP A 169 -2.90 -28.95 21.78
C ASP A 169 -3.10 -27.66 20.97
N VAL A 170 -2.02 -26.97 20.58
CA VAL A 170 -2.04 -25.72 19.79
C VAL A 170 -2.63 -24.55 20.56
N GLU A 171 -2.57 -24.58 21.89
CA GLU A 171 -2.97 -23.46 22.72
C GLU A 171 -1.76 -22.60 23.08
N LEU A 172 -1.92 -21.28 23.01
CA LEU A 172 -0.87 -20.33 23.36
C LEU A 172 -0.56 -20.41 24.87
N VAL A 173 0.70 -20.66 25.20
CA VAL A 173 1.17 -20.81 26.59
C VAL A 173 1.10 -19.45 27.29
N ARG A 174 0.04 -19.22 28.04
CA ARG A 174 -0.07 -18.06 28.94
C ARG A 174 0.88 -18.28 30.11
N ARG A 175 2.04 -17.62 30.11
CA ARG A 175 2.88 -17.58 31.31
C ARG A 175 2.10 -16.88 32.42
N GLN A 176 1.64 -17.64 33.42
CA GLN A 176 1.27 -17.03 34.69
C GLN A 176 2.51 -16.33 35.24
N HIS A 177 2.37 -15.06 35.59
CA HIS A 177 3.35 -14.34 36.39
C HIS A 177 3.61 -15.16 37.66
N SER A 178 4.70 -15.93 37.67
CA SER A 178 5.19 -16.55 38.89
C SER A 178 5.51 -15.42 39.85
N SER A 179 4.71 -15.35 40.91
CA SER A 179 4.84 -14.44 42.02
C SER A 179 6.29 -14.35 42.49
N LEU A 180 6.73 -13.13 42.78
CA LEU A 180 7.90 -12.87 43.62
C LEU A 180 7.78 -13.75 44.87
N LYS A 181 8.68 -14.73 45.00
CA LYS A 181 8.99 -15.26 46.32
C LYS A 181 9.89 -14.24 46.99
N VAL A 182 9.39 -13.69 48.10
CA VAL A 182 10.15 -12.99 49.14
C VAL A 182 11.33 -13.86 49.59
#